data_AF-A0A8H5FWM0-F1
#
_entry.id   AF-A0A8H5FWM0-F1
#
_cell.length_a   1.000
_cell.length_b   1.000
_cell.length_c   1.000
_cell.angle_alpha   90.00
_cell.angle_beta   90.00
_cell.angle_gamma   90.00
#
_symmetry.space_group_name_H-M   'P 1'
#
loop_
_entity.id
_entity.type
_entity.pdbx_description
1 polymer ?
#
loop_
_entity_poly.entity_id
_entity_poly.type
_entity_poly.pdbx_seq_one_letter_code
_entity_poly.pdbx_strand_id
1 'polypeptide(L)'
;MMLVAFFLLAAQVTQERSTAPTDRAPDLLPDYMVAFLGSACDMQAEDVHSCWEGLGEEVWGADASTGTFQWSQQLYSTIGHAHGLASSRPLWPPVSSCINPQCTALSTQRLHHVEPQEAILYTLSDGPITTMSFRLRCRVCSVSYHHDYYVKNSSTRYYYNGHFSDVLQIGKHQFAEVGLIKLWTYNMNIAWMSASNFANTYTLSHDFSKYHASGIVAGAG
;
A
#
# COMPACT_ATOMS: atom_id res chain seq x y z
N MET A 1 -14.90 -17.10 14.23
CA MET A 1 -14.17 -15.82 14.08
C MET A 1 -12.86 -16.00 13.31
N MET A 2 -11.98 -16.94 13.67
CA MET A 2 -10.67 -17.16 12.98
C MET A 2 -10.75 -17.20 11.44
N LEU A 3 -11.66 -17.97 10.83
CA LEU A 3 -11.77 -18.03 9.36
C LEU A 3 -12.08 -16.68 8.68
N VAL A 4 -12.82 -15.78 9.36
CA VAL A 4 -13.10 -14.45 8.83
C VAL A 4 -11.86 -13.56 8.96
N ALA A 5 -11.13 -13.63 10.07
CA ALA A 5 -9.85 -12.95 10.24
C ALA A 5 -8.82 -13.41 9.19
N PHE A 6 -8.71 -14.73 8.98
CA PHE A 6 -7.88 -15.34 7.93
C PHE A 6 -8.25 -14.81 6.55
N PHE A 7 -9.52 -14.88 6.16
CA PHE A 7 -10.00 -14.43 4.85
C PHE A 7 -9.63 -12.96 4.59
N LEU A 8 -9.89 -12.08 5.56
CA LEU A 8 -9.62 -10.64 5.44
C LEU A 8 -8.12 -10.33 5.35
N LEU A 9 -7.30 -10.94 6.20
CA LEU A 9 -5.84 -10.73 6.18
C LEU A 9 -5.19 -11.36 4.94
N ALA A 10 -5.65 -12.55 4.51
CA ALA A 10 -5.15 -13.20 3.32
C ALA A 10 -5.49 -12.38 2.06
N ALA A 11 -6.73 -11.88 1.94
CA ALA A 11 -7.16 -11.03 0.81
C ALA A 11 -6.36 -9.73 0.74
N GLN A 12 -6.07 -9.14 1.90
CA GLN A 12 -5.19 -7.99 1.99
C GLN A 12 -3.77 -8.33 1.49
N VAL A 13 -3.09 -9.34 2.07
CA VAL A 13 -1.70 -9.68 1.71
C VAL A 13 -1.56 -10.17 0.25
N THR A 14 -2.55 -10.86 -0.31
CA THR A 14 -2.52 -11.34 -1.70
C THR A 14 -2.62 -10.19 -2.70
N GLN A 15 -3.55 -9.26 -2.51
CA GLN A 15 -3.68 -8.05 -3.34
C GLN A 15 -2.44 -7.17 -3.23
N GLU A 16 -1.95 -6.95 -2.02
CA GLU A 16 -0.73 -6.19 -1.70
C GLU A 16 0.54 -6.75 -2.37
N ARG A 17 0.49 -7.99 -2.86
CA ARG A 17 1.60 -8.67 -3.55
C ARG A 17 1.18 -9.28 -4.89
N SER A 18 0.06 -8.84 -5.48
CA SER A 18 -0.44 -9.38 -6.75
C SER A 18 0.45 -8.96 -7.93
N THR A 19 1.51 -9.75 -8.04
CA THR A 19 2.56 -9.73 -9.03
C THR A 19 2.36 -10.90 -10.01
N ALA A 20 1.58 -11.91 -9.61
CA ALA A 20 1.21 -13.06 -10.43
C ALA A 20 0.10 -12.69 -11.44
N PRO A 21 0.29 -12.93 -12.75
CA PRO A 21 -0.78 -12.88 -13.72
C PRO A 21 -1.46 -14.26 -13.79
N THR A 22 -2.51 -14.46 -12.99
CA THR A 22 -3.42 -15.60 -13.11
C THR A 22 -4.84 -15.19 -12.73
N ASP A 23 -5.82 -15.62 -13.53
CA ASP A 23 -7.27 -15.60 -13.21
C ASP A 23 -7.63 -16.58 -12.08
N ARG A 24 -6.65 -16.96 -11.25
CA ARG A 24 -6.69 -18.06 -10.29
C ARG A 24 -5.66 -17.84 -9.19
N ALA A 25 -6.01 -18.25 -7.97
CA ALA A 25 -5.11 -18.28 -6.83
C ALA A 25 -3.89 -19.20 -7.09
N PRO A 26 -2.71 -18.90 -6.52
CA PRO A 26 -1.58 -19.84 -6.50
C PRO A 26 -1.92 -21.07 -5.64
N ASP A 27 -1.58 -22.27 -6.10
CA ASP A 27 -1.89 -23.53 -5.39
C ASP A 27 -1.22 -23.61 -4.00
N LEU A 28 -0.12 -22.87 -3.76
CA LEU A 28 0.57 -22.79 -2.48
C LEU A 28 0.91 -21.33 -2.11
N LEU A 29 0.71 -20.99 -0.83
CA LEU A 29 1.23 -19.75 -0.26
C LEU A 29 2.74 -19.83 0.00
N PRO A 30 3.50 -18.75 -0.23
CA PRO A 30 4.87 -18.64 0.24
C PRO A 30 4.99 -18.73 1.76
N ASP A 31 6.06 -19.37 2.26
CA ASP A 31 6.29 -19.65 3.69
C ASP A 31 6.15 -18.41 4.61
N TYR A 32 6.56 -17.23 4.16
CA TYR A 32 6.43 -16.00 4.95
C TYR A 32 4.97 -15.55 5.12
N MET A 33 4.10 -15.81 4.14
CA MET A 33 2.65 -15.57 4.26
C MET A 33 2.03 -16.58 5.21
N VAL A 34 2.45 -17.85 5.12
CA VAL A 34 2.00 -18.91 6.04
C VAL A 34 2.37 -18.55 7.48
N ALA A 35 3.62 -18.16 7.72
CA ALA A 35 4.11 -17.75 9.04
C ALA A 35 3.42 -16.49 9.59
N PHE A 36 3.15 -15.49 8.74
CA PHE A 36 2.40 -14.30 9.13
C PHE A 36 0.94 -14.61 9.47
N LEU A 37 0.22 -15.32 8.58
CA LEU A 37 -1.18 -15.65 8.77
C LEU A 37 -1.37 -16.57 9.98
N GLY A 38 -0.47 -17.53 10.19
CA GLY A 38 -0.42 -18.36 11.40
C GLY A 38 -0.27 -17.53 12.66
N SER A 39 0.71 -16.63 12.69
CA SER A 39 0.97 -15.74 13.84
C SER A 39 -0.16 -14.73 14.10
N ALA A 40 -0.82 -14.23 13.03
CA ALA A 40 -1.87 -13.23 13.13
C ALA A 40 -3.26 -13.83 13.46
N CYS A 41 -3.49 -15.09 13.11
CA CYS A 41 -4.76 -15.79 13.35
C CYS A 41 -4.71 -16.82 14.50
N ASP A 42 -3.55 -17.02 15.13
CA ASP A 42 -3.26 -18.07 16.12
C ASP A 42 -3.50 -19.49 15.58
N MET A 43 -2.89 -19.78 14.41
CA MET A 43 -3.08 -21.00 13.63
C MET A 43 -1.75 -21.69 13.33
N GLN A 44 -1.75 -23.03 13.25
CA GLN A 44 -0.57 -23.77 12.78
C GLN A 44 -0.43 -23.68 11.25
N ALA A 45 0.75 -24.01 10.73
CA ALA A 45 1.02 -23.94 9.29
C ALA A 45 0.07 -24.86 8.50
N GLU A 46 -0.23 -26.05 9.02
CA GLU A 46 -1.18 -27.00 8.46
C GLU A 46 -2.59 -26.40 8.35
N ASP A 47 -3.08 -25.75 9.42
CA ASP A 47 -4.40 -25.10 9.42
C ASP A 47 -4.45 -23.96 8.39
N VAL A 48 -3.37 -23.19 8.26
CA VAL A 48 -3.23 -22.12 7.26
C VAL A 48 -3.25 -22.69 5.84
N HIS A 49 -2.57 -23.81 5.59
CA HIS A 49 -2.61 -24.48 4.30
C HIS A 49 -4.01 -25.02 3.98
N SER A 50 -4.69 -25.68 4.91
CA SER A 50 -6.08 -26.14 4.72
C SER A 50 -7.07 -25.00 4.50
N CYS A 51 -6.87 -23.86 5.16
CA CYS A 51 -7.70 -22.67 4.92
C CYS A 51 -7.40 -22.02 3.56
N TRP A 52 -6.15 -22.05 3.09
CA TRP A 52 -5.80 -21.60 1.75
C TRP A 52 -6.37 -22.52 0.65
N GLU A 53 -6.31 -23.84 0.84
CA GLU A 53 -6.89 -24.83 -0.09
C GLU A 53 -8.41 -24.63 -0.25
N GLY A 54 -9.11 -24.30 0.85
CA GLY A 54 -10.56 -24.14 0.85
C GLY A 54 -11.10 -22.73 0.59
N LEU A 55 -10.29 -21.67 0.69
CA LEU A 55 -10.72 -20.27 0.54
C LEU A 55 -9.85 -19.45 -0.42
N GLY A 56 -8.79 -20.02 -0.99
CA GLY A 56 -7.77 -19.29 -1.75
C GLY A 56 -8.32 -18.56 -2.96
N GLU A 57 -9.26 -19.16 -3.69
CA GLU A 57 -9.88 -18.56 -4.87
C GLU A 57 -10.81 -17.39 -4.49
N GLU A 58 -11.61 -17.54 -3.43
CA GLU A 58 -12.48 -16.48 -2.91
C GLU A 58 -11.65 -15.32 -2.34
N VAL A 59 -10.53 -15.63 -1.68
CA VAL A 59 -9.55 -14.66 -1.19
C VAL A 59 -8.86 -13.92 -2.35
N TRP A 60 -8.56 -14.62 -3.44
CA TRP A 60 -7.92 -14.05 -4.64
C TRP A 60 -8.89 -13.19 -5.47
N GLY A 61 -10.17 -13.55 -5.49
CA GLY A 61 -11.26 -12.81 -6.16
C GLY A 61 -11.89 -11.70 -5.33
N ALA A 62 -11.49 -11.52 -4.06
CA ALA A 62 -12.00 -10.46 -3.20
C ALA A 62 -11.56 -9.07 -3.69
N ASP A 63 -12.40 -8.04 -3.50
CA ASP A 63 -12.07 -6.64 -3.82
C ASP A 63 -11.23 -5.98 -2.72
N ALA A 64 -10.47 -4.93 -3.05
CA ALA A 64 -9.61 -4.21 -2.11
C ALA A 64 -10.37 -3.45 -1.02
N SER A 65 -11.66 -3.20 -1.21
CA SER A 65 -12.54 -2.69 -0.15
C SER A 65 -12.84 -3.71 0.96
N THR A 66 -12.59 -5.01 0.73
CA THR A 66 -13.02 -6.08 1.66
C THR A 66 -12.24 -6.08 2.98
N GLY A 67 -10.96 -5.64 2.98
CA GLY A 67 -10.01 -5.84 4.07
C GLY A 67 -9.70 -4.65 4.99
N THR A 68 -10.40 -3.51 4.88
CA THR A 68 -10.06 -2.28 5.63
C THR A 68 -10.49 -2.29 7.10
N PHE A 69 -9.87 -3.16 7.91
CA PHE A 69 -10.11 -3.23 9.34
C PHE A 69 -8.91 -2.71 10.15
N GLN A 70 -9.17 -1.82 11.11
CA GLN A 70 -8.15 -1.08 11.89
C GLN A 70 -7.17 -1.99 12.67
N TRP A 71 -7.59 -3.23 12.95
CA TRP A 71 -6.77 -4.29 13.55
C TRP A 71 -5.59 -4.73 12.67
N SER A 72 -5.70 -4.69 11.33
CA SER A 72 -4.61 -5.12 10.45
C SER A 72 -3.39 -4.19 10.57
N GLN A 73 -3.57 -2.87 10.72
CA GLN A 73 -2.43 -1.96 10.95
C GLN A 73 -1.62 -2.32 12.22
N GLN A 74 -2.30 -2.72 13.29
CA GLN A 74 -1.65 -3.13 14.54
C GLN A 74 -0.91 -4.46 14.37
N LEU A 75 -1.49 -5.42 13.65
CA LEU A 75 -0.82 -6.70 13.32
C LEU A 75 0.40 -6.50 12.41
N TYR A 76 0.33 -5.62 11.41
CA TYR A 76 1.47 -5.36 10.53
C TYR A 76 2.63 -4.65 11.27
N SER A 77 2.31 -3.69 12.16
CA SER A 77 3.32 -2.98 12.96
C SER A 77 3.96 -3.83 14.06
N THR A 78 3.23 -4.81 14.63
CA THR A 78 3.74 -5.69 15.71
C THR A 78 4.35 -7.00 15.22
N ILE A 79 3.74 -7.65 14.21
CA ILE A 79 4.10 -8.97 13.71
C ILE A 79 4.60 -8.90 12.26
N GLY A 80 3.94 -8.09 11.40
CA GLY A 80 4.25 -8.01 9.97
C GLY A 80 5.72 -7.79 9.65
N HIS A 81 6.38 -6.83 10.31
CA HIS A 81 7.81 -6.56 10.10
C HIS A 81 8.71 -7.79 10.34
N ALA A 82 8.41 -8.62 11.34
CA ALA A 82 9.19 -9.83 11.62
C ALA A 82 9.07 -10.89 10.50
N HIS A 83 7.98 -10.86 9.74
CA HIS A 83 7.73 -11.75 8.59
C HIS A 83 7.93 -11.07 7.22
N GLY A 84 8.60 -9.90 7.19
CA GLY A 84 8.90 -9.19 5.94
C GLY A 84 7.68 -8.53 5.28
N LEU A 85 6.62 -8.25 6.04
CA LEU A 85 5.45 -7.46 5.65
C LEU A 85 5.57 -6.05 6.24
N ALA A 86 5.99 -5.10 5.41
CA ALA A 86 6.42 -3.78 5.87
C ALA A 86 5.32 -2.70 5.90
N SER A 87 4.10 -3.02 5.47
CA SER A 87 2.97 -2.08 5.46
C SER A 87 1.66 -2.80 5.19
N SER A 88 0.59 -2.37 5.86
CA SER A 88 -0.80 -2.76 5.60
C SER A 88 -1.49 -1.92 4.51
N ARG A 89 -0.77 -0.98 3.88
CA ARG A 89 -1.28 -0.15 2.76
C ARG A 89 -0.16 0.19 1.76
N PRO A 90 0.52 -0.80 1.17
CA PRO A 90 1.60 -0.57 0.21
C PRO A 90 1.11 0.15 -1.05
N LEU A 91 1.91 1.10 -1.54
CA LEU A 91 1.57 1.99 -2.64
C LEU A 91 2.21 1.49 -3.93
N TRP A 92 1.45 0.70 -4.69
CA TRP A 92 1.84 0.17 -6.00
C TRP A 92 1.42 1.09 -7.15
N PRO A 93 2.15 1.08 -8.28
CA PRO A 93 1.65 1.62 -9.54
C PRO A 93 0.42 0.83 -10.02
N PRO A 94 -0.62 1.47 -10.60
CA PRO A 94 -1.84 0.81 -11.08
C PRO A 94 -1.63 0.00 -12.39
N VAL A 95 -0.38 -0.28 -12.77
CA VAL A 95 -0.02 -0.98 -14.01
C VAL A 95 1.08 -2.00 -13.75
N SER A 96 0.84 -3.25 -14.16
CA SER A 96 1.80 -4.36 -14.06
C SER A 96 2.61 -4.59 -15.34
N SER A 97 2.17 -4.02 -16.46
CA SER A 97 2.79 -4.09 -17.79
C SER A 97 3.10 -2.69 -18.35
N CYS A 98 3.93 -2.63 -19.39
CA CYS A 98 4.28 -1.35 -20.02
C CYS A 98 3.10 -0.77 -20.81
N ILE A 99 2.64 0.42 -20.43
CA ILE A 99 1.58 1.19 -21.12
C ILE A 99 2.10 2.27 -22.09
N ASN A 100 3.42 2.40 -22.28
CA ASN A 100 3.97 3.39 -23.21
C ASN A 100 3.75 2.90 -24.66
N PRO A 101 2.92 3.56 -25.50
CA PRO A 101 2.57 3.07 -26.84
C PRO A 101 3.76 3.04 -27.81
N GLN A 102 4.86 3.71 -27.47
CA GLN A 102 6.13 3.68 -28.22
C GLN A 102 7.09 2.59 -27.73
N CYS A 103 6.67 1.68 -26.84
CA CYS A 103 7.48 0.57 -26.36
C CYS A 103 7.22 -0.69 -27.19
N THR A 104 8.28 -1.34 -27.68
CA THR A 104 8.18 -2.62 -28.39
C THR A 104 7.76 -3.80 -27.50
N ALA A 105 7.83 -3.65 -26.17
CA ALA A 105 7.33 -4.59 -25.17
C ALA A 105 5.97 -4.17 -24.56
N LEU A 106 5.15 -3.46 -25.34
CA LEU A 106 3.78 -3.06 -24.96
C LEU A 106 2.95 -4.29 -24.59
N SER A 107 2.40 -4.32 -23.37
CA SER A 107 1.54 -5.38 -22.82
C SER A 107 2.09 -6.83 -22.80
N THR A 108 3.24 -7.12 -23.42
CA THR A 108 3.82 -8.48 -23.52
C THR A 108 4.82 -8.79 -22.42
N GLN A 109 5.49 -7.77 -21.85
CA GLN A 109 6.44 -7.95 -20.77
C GLN A 109 5.98 -7.24 -19.50
N ARG A 110 5.90 -8.03 -18.41
CA ARG A 110 5.68 -7.55 -17.05
C ARG A 110 6.79 -6.58 -16.63
N LEU A 111 6.43 -5.51 -15.94
CA LEU A 111 7.39 -4.50 -15.46
C LEU A 111 8.29 -5.08 -14.36
N HIS A 112 9.52 -4.59 -14.31
CA HIS A 112 10.49 -5.06 -13.33
C HIS A 112 10.40 -4.23 -12.06
N HIS A 113 10.31 -4.92 -10.94
CA HIS A 113 10.35 -4.33 -9.62
C HIS A 113 11.71 -3.65 -9.38
N VAL A 114 11.67 -2.39 -8.95
CA VAL A 114 12.78 -1.66 -8.36
C VAL A 114 12.60 -1.71 -6.84
N GLU A 115 13.70 -1.66 -6.09
CA GLU A 115 13.74 -1.76 -4.63
C GLU A 115 12.59 -1.00 -3.93
N PRO A 116 11.95 -1.62 -2.91
CA PRO A 116 10.84 -0.99 -2.20
C PRO A 116 11.36 0.16 -1.36
N GLN A 117 10.52 1.18 -1.18
CA GLN A 117 10.91 2.43 -0.53
C GLN A 117 10.00 2.73 0.64
N GLU A 118 10.56 2.77 1.84
CA GLU A 118 9.85 3.26 3.03
C GLU A 118 9.39 4.71 2.84
N ALA A 119 8.18 4.98 3.32
CA ALA A 119 7.48 6.23 3.19
C ALA A 119 6.48 6.43 4.34
N ILE A 120 6.01 7.66 4.50
CA ILE A 120 4.91 8.02 5.41
C ILE A 120 3.67 8.26 4.55
N LEU A 121 2.55 7.62 4.93
CA LEU A 121 1.22 7.92 4.41
C LEU A 121 0.42 8.65 5.49
N TYR A 122 0.10 9.92 5.23
CA TYR A 122 -0.83 10.68 6.06
C TYR A 122 -2.27 10.28 5.71
N THR A 123 -2.92 9.58 6.65
CA THR A 123 -4.34 9.18 6.53
C THR A 123 -5.25 10.14 7.28
N LEU A 124 -6.52 10.18 6.91
CA LEU A 124 -7.54 11.00 7.58
C LEU A 124 -8.00 10.40 8.93
N SER A 125 -7.95 9.08 9.08
CA SER A 125 -8.56 8.36 10.21
C SER A 125 -7.54 7.82 11.22
N ASP A 126 -6.37 7.36 10.76
CA ASP A 126 -5.37 6.67 11.58
C ASP A 126 -4.11 7.52 11.81
N GLY A 127 -4.13 8.79 11.39
CA GLY A 127 -2.96 9.67 11.41
C GLY A 127 -1.89 9.26 10.39
N PRO A 128 -0.61 9.61 10.64
CA PRO A 128 0.50 9.16 9.79
C PRO A 128 0.84 7.70 10.05
N ILE A 129 0.94 6.91 8.99
CA ILE A 129 1.30 5.49 9.05
C ILE A 129 2.55 5.24 8.20
N THR A 130 3.40 4.32 8.64
CA THR A 130 4.54 3.84 7.83
C THR A 130 4.02 2.98 6.68
N THR A 131 4.52 3.21 5.46
CA THR A 131 4.19 2.39 4.30
C THR A 131 5.38 2.13 3.39
N MET A 132 5.22 1.17 2.46
CA MET A 132 6.15 0.92 1.37
C MET A 132 5.57 1.49 0.06
N SER A 133 6.34 2.36 -0.60
CA SER A 133 6.10 2.77 -1.97
C SER A 133 6.89 1.88 -2.93
N PHE A 134 6.22 1.38 -3.95
CA PHE A 134 6.80 0.52 -4.97
C PHE A 134 7.00 1.28 -6.27
N ARG A 135 8.13 1.00 -6.93
CA ARG A 135 8.43 1.53 -8.25
C ARG A 135 8.63 0.39 -9.23
N LEU A 136 7.94 0.44 -10.36
CA LEU A 136 8.08 -0.53 -11.44
C LEU A 136 8.80 0.13 -12.62
N ARG A 137 9.69 -0.58 -13.32
CA ARG A 137 10.44 -0.04 -14.47
C ARG A 137 10.36 -0.97 -15.67
N CYS A 138 10.08 -0.42 -16.83
CA CYS A 138 10.19 -1.16 -18.09
C CYS A 138 11.67 -1.34 -18.46
N ARG A 139 12.14 -2.57 -18.65
CA ARG A 139 13.52 -2.85 -19.10
C ARG A 139 13.82 -2.32 -20.51
N VAL A 140 12.80 -2.22 -21.37
CA VAL A 140 12.96 -1.84 -22.78
C VAL A 140 12.95 -0.31 -22.95
N CYS A 141 11.86 0.37 -22.59
CA CYS A 141 11.76 1.82 -22.80
C CYS A 141 12.18 2.67 -21.58
N SER A 142 12.70 2.05 -20.50
CA SER A 142 13.17 2.72 -19.28
C SER A 142 12.15 3.61 -18.52
N VAL A 143 10.88 3.63 -18.94
CA VAL A 143 9.79 4.32 -18.23
C VAL A 143 9.66 3.73 -16.82
N SER A 144 9.58 4.63 -15.83
CA SER A 144 9.47 4.29 -14.42
C SER A 144 8.08 4.68 -13.92
N TYR A 145 7.33 3.71 -13.43
CA TYR A 145 5.97 3.79 -12.95
C TYR A 145 5.99 3.90 -11.42
N HIS A 146 5.29 4.90 -10.90
CA HIS A 146 5.09 5.18 -9.47
C HIS A 146 3.61 5.00 -9.14
N HIS A 147 3.22 5.21 -7.89
CA HIS A 147 1.84 5.01 -7.43
C HIS A 147 0.82 5.89 -8.19
N ASP A 148 1.04 7.20 -8.27
CA ASP A 148 0.12 8.20 -8.83
C ASP A 148 0.54 8.76 -10.20
N TYR A 149 1.80 8.57 -10.60
CA TYR A 149 2.34 9.02 -11.89
C TYR A 149 3.36 8.04 -12.49
N TYR A 150 3.78 8.28 -13.74
CA TYR A 150 4.96 7.65 -14.34
C TYR A 150 5.90 8.69 -14.97
N VAL A 151 7.18 8.34 -15.06
CA VAL A 151 8.24 9.20 -15.62
C VAL A 151 8.72 8.64 -16.94
N LYS A 152 8.63 9.47 -17.99
CA LYS A 152 9.22 9.20 -19.31
C LYS A 152 10.32 10.24 -19.56
N ASN A 153 11.39 9.82 -20.25
CA ASN A 153 12.54 10.67 -20.57
C ASN A 153 13.19 11.36 -19.35
N SER A 154 13.21 10.66 -18.21
CA SER A 154 13.90 11.02 -16.96
C SER A 154 13.50 12.32 -16.24
N SER A 155 12.61 13.15 -16.80
CA SER A 155 12.26 14.47 -16.24
C SER A 155 10.75 14.71 -16.13
N THR A 156 9.96 14.30 -17.13
CA THR A 156 8.53 14.62 -17.18
C THR A 156 7.68 13.56 -16.49
N ARG A 157 6.88 13.99 -15.51
CA ARG A 157 5.83 13.19 -14.88
C ARG A 157 4.54 13.22 -15.72
N TYR A 158 3.89 12.08 -15.82
CA TYR A 158 2.61 11.89 -16.48
C TYR A 158 1.69 11.14 -15.52
N TYR A 159 0.48 11.65 -15.31
CA TYR A 159 -0.52 10.99 -14.46
C TYR A 159 -1.29 9.93 -15.24
N TYR A 160 -1.86 8.95 -14.54
CA TYR A 160 -2.61 7.87 -15.18
C TYR A 160 -3.98 8.35 -15.68
N ASN A 161 -4.24 8.20 -16.99
CA ASN A 161 -5.53 8.57 -17.57
C ASN A 161 -6.63 7.62 -17.06
N GLY A 162 -7.73 8.18 -16.55
CA GLY A 162 -8.89 7.41 -16.09
C GLY A 162 -8.74 6.72 -14.73
N HIS A 163 -7.55 6.79 -14.10
CA HIS A 163 -7.32 6.30 -12.75
C HIS A 163 -6.92 7.45 -11.83
N PHE A 164 -7.84 7.80 -10.92
CA PHE A 164 -7.56 8.74 -9.84
C PHE A 164 -7.22 7.93 -8.60
N SER A 165 -5.97 7.99 -8.14
CA SER A 165 -5.62 7.36 -6.86
C SER A 165 -6.22 8.16 -5.70
N ASP A 166 -6.75 7.45 -4.71
CA ASP A 166 -7.17 8.02 -3.42
C ASP A 166 -5.98 8.42 -2.54
N VAL A 167 -4.73 8.19 -2.97
CA VAL A 167 -3.49 8.60 -2.32
C VAL A 167 -2.57 9.30 -3.32
N LEU A 168 -2.06 10.48 -2.98
CA LEU A 168 -1.16 11.28 -3.83
C LEU A 168 0.23 11.43 -3.21
N GLN A 169 1.26 11.47 -4.06
CA GLN A 169 2.63 11.72 -3.63
C GLN A 169 2.88 13.22 -3.41
N ILE A 170 2.93 13.63 -2.13
CA ILE A 170 3.18 15.02 -1.73
C ILE A 170 4.66 15.34 -1.50
N GLY A 171 5.51 14.31 -1.31
CA GLY A 171 6.95 14.45 -1.14
C GLY A 171 7.71 13.18 -1.49
N LYS A 172 9.05 13.21 -1.47
CA LYS A 172 9.90 12.10 -1.96
C LYS A 172 9.58 10.74 -1.29
N HIS A 173 9.26 10.77 0.01
CA HIS A 173 8.90 9.62 0.84
C HIS A 173 7.60 9.91 1.63
N GLN A 174 6.72 10.75 1.08
CA GLN A 174 5.54 11.27 1.76
C GLN A 174 4.34 11.25 0.82
N PHE A 175 3.25 10.65 1.31
CA PHE A 175 2.00 10.49 0.60
C PHE A 175 0.85 10.94 1.50
N ALA A 176 -0.26 11.40 0.93
CA ALA A 176 -1.45 11.74 1.70
C ALA A 176 -2.72 11.30 0.97
N GLU A 177 -3.73 10.89 1.73
CA GLU A 177 -5.04 10.56 1.18
C GLU A 177 -5.70 11.80 0.55
N VAL A 178 -6.38 11.62 -0.59
CA VAL A 178 -7.12 12.68 -1.28
C VAL A 178 -8.23 13.26 -0.38
N GLY A 179 -8.86 12.44 0.47
CA GLY A 179 -9.82 12.92 1.47
C GLY A 179 -9.18 13.90 2.47
N LEU A 180 -7.97 13.59 2.92
CA LEU A 180 -7.18 14.43 3.81
C LEU A 180 -6.72 15.73 3.11
N ILE A 181 -6.20 15.64 1.89
CA ILE A 181 -5.80 16.81 1.07
C ILE A 181 -7.00 17.73 0.79
N LYS A 182 -8.19 17.17 0.51
CA LYS A 182 -9.44 17.93 0.36
C LYS A 182 -9.80 18.64 1.66
N LEU A 183 -9.71 17.97 2.81
CA LEU A 183 -9.94 18.59 4.11
C LEU A 183 -8.97 19.76 4.36
N TRP A 184 -7.69 19.63 4.02
CA TRP A 184 -6.70 20.71 4.12
C TRP A 184 -7.11 21.90 3.25
N THR A 185 -7.47 21.60 2.00
CA THR A 185 -7.89 22.59 1.00
C THR A 185 -9.14 23.35 1.45
N TYR A 186 -10.17 22.68 1.98
CA TYR A 186 -11.37 23.35 2.49
C TYR A 186 -11.08 24.20 3.72
N ASN A 187 -10.24 23.73 4.65
CA ASN A 187 -9.88 24.48 5.85
C ASN A 187 -9.06 25.74 5.55
N MET A 188 -8.15 25.69 4.56
CA MET A 188 -7.43 26.88 4.11
C MET A 188 -8.35 27.89 3.39
N ASN A 189 -9.25 27.43 2.53
CA ASN A 189 -10.09 28.32 1.70
C ASN A 189 -11.36 28.83 2.39
N ILE A 190 -11.97 28.07 3.31
CA ILE A 190 -13.26 28.39 3.95
C ILE A 190 -13.06 28.88 5.39
N ALA A 191 -12.22 28.19 6.16
CA ALA A 191 -11.96 28.50 7.57
C ALA A 191 -10.71 29.39 7.77
N TRP A 192 -10.02 29.78 6.69
CA TRP A 192 -8.82 30.63 6.70
C TRP A 192 -7.71 30.10 7.62
N MET A 193 -7.67 28.78 7.86
CA MET A 193 -6.65 28.19 8.72
C MET A 193 -5.28 28.21 8.06
N SER A 194 -4.28 28.68 8.80
CA SER A 194 -2.88 28.59 8.40
C SER A 194 -2.43 27.13 8.30
N ALA A 195 -1.42 26.85 7.47
CA ALA A 195 -0.82 25.52 7.37
C ALA A 195 -0.34 24.99 8.74
N SER A 196 0.19 25.87 9.60
CA SER A 196 0.62 25.53 10.96
C SER A 196 -0.56 25.16 11.88
N ASN A 197 -1.66 25.92 11.84
CA ASN A 197 -2.87 25.58 12.61
C ASN A 197 -3.46 24.26 12.12
N PHE A 198 -3.45 24.01 10.81
CA PHE A 198 -3.88 22.75 10.26
C PHE A 198 -2.99 21.60 10.75
N ALA A 199 -1.66 21.70 10.60
CA ALA A 199 -0.72 20.67 11.04
C ALA A 199 -0.85 20.38 12.53
N ASN A 200 -1.00 21.40 13.38
CA ASN A 200 -1.29 21.23 14.80
C ASN A 200 -2.64 20.54 15.05
N THR A 201 -3.70 20.91 14.33
CA THR A 201 -5.02 20.26 14.45
C THR A 201 -4.93 18.77 14.12
N TYR A 202 -4.27 18.42 13.01
CA TYR A 202 -4.01 17.04 12.61
C TYR A 202 -3.12 16.28 13.61
N THR A 203 -2.17 16.99 14.23
CA THR A 203 -1.28 16.44 15.27
C THR A 203 -2.01 16.22 16.59
N LEU A 204 -3.03 17.01 16.90
CA LEU A 204 -3.84 16.88 18.11
C LEU A 204 -5.01 15.90 17.95
N SER A 205 -5.51 15.69 16.72
CA SER A 205 -6.61 14.75 16.44
C SER A 205 -6.18 13.28 16.40
N HIS A 206 -4.87 13.01 16.33
CA HIS A 206 -4.30 11.66 16.34
C HIS A 206 -3.27 11.59 17.46
N ASP A 207 -3.28 10.54 18.28
CA ASP A 207 -2.38 10.48 19.45
C ASP A 207 -0.95 10.06 19.06
N PHE A 208 -0.04 11.05 18.95
CA PHE A 208 1.35 10.83 18.53
C PHE A 208 2.21 10.07 19.55
N SER A 209 1.74 9.86 20.78
CA SER A 209 2.51 9.15 21.82
C SER A 209 2.91 7.72 21.42
N LYS A 210 2.18 7.12 20.47
CA LYS A 210 2.39 5.76 19.95
C LYS A 210 3.53 5.63 18.93
N TYR A 211 3.97 6.71 18.29
CA TYR A 211 4.89 6.67 17.14
C TYR A 211 6.35 6.98 17.51
N HIS A 212 6.60 7.49 18.72
CA HIS A 212 7.96 7.76 19.22
C HIS A 212 8.81 6.49 19.42
N ALA A 213 8.20 5.30 19.45
CA ALA A 213 8.91 4.02 19.54
C ALA A 213 9.74 3.67 18.28
N SER A 214 9.43 4.27 17.12
CA SER A 214 10.01 3.89 15.83
C SER A 214 11.12 4.83 15.31
N GLY A 215 11.54 5.82 16.08
CA GLY A 215 12.77 6.60 15.82
C GLY A 215 12.76 7.58 14.62
N ILE A 216 11.65 7.74 13.90
CA ILE A 216 11.58 8.65 12.74
C ILE A 216 11.32 10.09 13.22
N VAL A 217 12.38 10.89 13.27
CA VAL A 217 12.29 12.34 13.54
C VAL A 217 11.79 13.07 12.28
N ALA A 218 10.52 13.47 12.29
CA ALA A 218 9.99 14.39 11.28
C ALA A 218 10.56 15.80 11.49
N GLY A 219 11.67 16.10 10.82
CA GLY A 219 12.22 17.45 10.77
C GLY A 219 11.31 18.38 9.97
N ALA A 220 10.62 19.28 10.66
CA ALA A 220 9.95 20.42 10.04
C ALA A 220 10.97 21.53 9.73
N GLY A 221 10.94 22.05 8.49
CA GLY A 221 11.74 23.16 8.00
C GLY A 221 11.05 23.81 6.81
#